data_AF-A0A2V9QT12-F1
#
_entry.id   AF-A0A2V9QT12-F1
#
_cell.length_a   1.000
_cell.length_b   1.000
_cell.length_c   1.000
_cell.angle_alpha   90.00
_cell.angle_beta   90.00
_cell.angle_gamma   90.00
#
_symmetry.space_group_name_H-M   'P 1'
#
loop_
_entity.id
_entity.type
_entity.pdbx_description
1 polymer ?
#
loop_
_entity_poly.entity_id
_entity_poly.type
_entity_poly.pdbx_seq_one_letter_code
_entity_poly.pdbx_strand_id
1 'polypeptide(L)'
;MEKLSLTYGVRWDVALPPVEKWNNLSLFDASGANPGANNRPGRMAFAGSGSLLTGQPWGPAALGPRHPEKSWYKGIAPRLGIAYSINDKTVVRTGYGIFYSQAFIPGWGGGSSLDGFNANPAFGSSNGGLTAAFILSQGFPQDFNRPPFIDSTFLTGQDGTLYRPLDANRLPYSQQWNLTV
;
A
#
# COMPACT_ATOMS: atom_id res chain seq x y z
N MET A 1 28.20 -5.16 -46.94
CA MET A 1 28.44 -5.39 -45.51
C MET A 1 27.73 -4.29 -44.73
N GLU A 2 26.89 -4.66 -43.76
CA GLU A 2 26.17 -3.71 -42.91
C GLU A 2 27.16 -2.99 -41.98
N LYS A 3 27.14 -1.65 -42.00
CA LYS A 3 28.01 -0.82 -41.14
C LYS A 3 27.29 -0.35 -39.87
N LEU A 4 25.98 -0.51 -39.79
CA LEU A 4 25.13 -0.02 -38.71
C LEU A 4 24.09 -1.08 -38.35
N SER A 5 24.02 -1.42 -37.07
CA SER A 5 22.96 -2.25 -36.50
C SER A 5 22.24 -1.46 -35.40
N LEU A 6 20.91 -1.54 -35.41
CA LEU A 6 20.03 -0.88 -34.46
C LEU A 6 19.24 -1.93 -33.69
N THR A 7 19.19 -1.81 -32.38
CA THR A 7 18.26 -2.56 -31.52
C THR A 7 17.35 -1.58 -30.81
N TYR A 8 16.04 -1.83 -30.85
CA TYR A 8 15.09 -0.95 -30.18
C TYR A 8 13.94 -1.76 -29.61
N GLY A 9 13.35 -1.24 -28.54
CA GLY A 9 12.18 -1.85 -27.91
C GLY A 9 11.52 -0.88 -26.95
N VAL A 10 10.23 -1.08 -26.72
CA VAL A 10 9.45 -0.34 -25.72
C VAL A 10 8.72 -1.36 -24.86
N ARG A 11 8.81 -1.20 -23.55
CA ARG A 11 7.99 -1.94 -22.59
C ARG A 11 7.04 -0.98 -21.89
N TRP A 12 5.84 -1.44 -21.58
CA TRP A 12 4.89 -0.72 -20.74
C TRP A 12 4.81 -1.39 -19.38
N ASP A 13 5.30 -0.70 -18.36
CA ASP A 13 5.29 -1.15 -16.97
C ASP A 13 4.15 -0.48 -16.21
N VAL A 14 3.27 -1.30 -15.66
CA VAL A 14 2.14 -0.86 -14.84
C VAL A 14 2.07 -1.75 -13.61
N ALA A 15 1.98 -1.13 -12.44
CA ALA A 15 1.57 -1.79 -11.22
C ALA A 15 0.16 -1.31 -10.86
N LEU A 16 -0.66 -2.24 -10.39
CA LEU A 16 -1.94 -1.92 -9.78
C LEU A 16 -1.76 -1.82 -8.27
N PRO A 17 -2.47 -0.89 -7.60
CA PRO A 17 -2.43 -0.83 -6.15
C PRO A 17 -2.88 -2.15 -5.51
N PRO A 18 -2.23 -2.58 -4.42
CA PRO A 18 -2.64 -3.79 -3.71
C PRO A 18 -3.98 -3.58 -3.02
N VAL A 19 -4.81 -4.62 -3.01
CA VAL A 19 -6.09 -4.65 -2.31
C VAL A 19 -6.11 -5.81 -1.33
N GLU A 20 -6.71 -5.60 -0.16
CA GLU A 20 -7.02 -6.71 0.73
C GLU A 20 -8.23 -7.47 0.15
N LYS A 21 -8.14 -8.80 0.13
CA LYS A 21 -9.07 -9.71 -0.55
C LYS A 21 -10.53 -9.45 -0.18
N TRP A 22 -10.77 -9.17 1.11
CA TRP A 22 -12.08 -9.02 1.73
C TRP A 22 -12.46 -7.61 2.15
N ASN A 23 -11.68 -6.61 1.75
CA ASN A 23 -11.81 -5.21 2.19
C ASN A 23 -11.54 -4.98 3.69
N ASN A 24 -10.77 -5.88 4.31
CA ASN A 24 -10.29 -5.72 5.67
C ASN A 24 -8.99 -4.91 5.68
N LEU A 25 -9.09 -3.67 5.19
CA LEU A 25 -8.00 -2.70 5.19
C LEU A 25 -8.53 -1.38 5.73
N SER A 26 -7.92 -0.87 6.78
CA SER A 26 -8.17 0.48 7.31
C SER A 26 -6.98 1.38 7.03
N LEU A 27 -7.25 2.68 6.90
CA LEU A 27 -6.21 3.68 6.64
C LEU A 27 -6.68 5.07 7.05
N PHE A 28 -5.72 5.99 7.11
CA PHE A 28 -5.97 7.39 7.38
C PHE A 28 -6.44 8.09 6.11
N ASP A 29 -7.67 8.60 6.14
CA ASP A 29 -8.21 9.49 5.11
C ASP A 29 -8.07 10.95 5.59
N ALA A 30 -7.07 11.62 5.03
CA ALA A 30 -6.73 13.01 5.36
C ALA A 30 -7.83 14.02 4.99
N SER A 31 -8.78 13.65 4.11
CA SER A 31 -9.80 14.55 3.57
C SER A 31 -11.18 14.33 4.18
N GLY A 32 -11.47 13.11 4.64
CA GLY A 32 -12.75 12.75 5.22
C GLY A 32 -13.01 13.40 6.58
N ALA A 33 -14.26 13.78 6.81
CA ALA A 33 -14.69 14.38 8.07
C ALA A 33 -14.64 13.38 9.22
N ASN A 34 -14.06 13.79 10.35
CA ASN A 34 -14.00 13.00 11.57
C ASN A 34 -15.00 13.53 12.62
N PRO A 35 -16.10 12.79 12.90
CA PRO A 35 -17.08 13.20 13.91
C PRO A 35 -16.49 13.40 15.30
N GLY A 36 -15.46 12.63 15.68
CA GLY A 36 -14.74 12.72 16.95
C GLY A 36 -13.85 13.96 17.07
N ALA A 37 -13.66 14.71 15.97
CA ALA A 37 -12.85 15.92 15.91
C ALA A 37 -13.65 17.15 15.43
N ASN A 38 -14.97 17.21 15.72
CA ASN A 38 -15.92 18.22 15.24
C ASN A 38 -15.99 18.29 13.71
N ASN A 39 -15.99 17.14 13.03
CA ASN A 39 -16.03 17.01 11.57
C ASN A 39 -14.85 17.66 10.83
N ARG A 40 -13.73 17.91 11.51
CA ARG A 40 -12.49 18.33 10.84
C ARG A 40 -11.96 17.20 9.94
N PRO A 41 -11.22 17.52 8.86
CA PRO A 41 -10.58 16.52 8.01
C PRO A 41 -9.59 15.65 8.81
N GLY A 42 -9.52 14.37 8.47
CA GLY A 42 -8.61 13.40 9.09
C GLY A 42 -9.38 12.37 9.92
N ARG A 43 -9.78 11.28 9.26
CA ARG A 43 -10.57 10.19 9.85
C ARG A 43 -9.94 8.83 9.60
N MET A 44 -10.38 7.83 10.37
CA MET A 44 -10.22 6.46 9.95
C MET A 44 -11.21 6.12 8.83
N ALA A 45 -10.71 5.49 7.77
CA ALA A 45 -11.51 4.99 6.66
C ALA A 45 -11.22 3.52 6.39
N PHE A 46 -12.24 2.81 5.93
CA PHE A 46 -12.19 1.38 5.63
C PHE A 46 -12.35 1.17 4.13
N ALA A 47 -11.48 0.35 3.55
CA ALA A 47 -11.45 0.08 2.12
C ALA A 47 -12.80 -0.44 1.60
N GLY A 48 -13.21 0.03 0.43
CA GLY A 48 -14.47 -0.37 -0.18
C GLY A 48 -15.69 0.25 0.52
N SER A 49 -16.85 -0.36 0.28
CA SER A 49 -18.14 0.02 0.90
C SER A 49 -18.61 -0.95 1.99
N GLY A 50 -17.87 -2.05 2.19
CA GLY A 50 -18.22 -3.13 3.11
C GLY A 50 -17.27 -4.32 2.97
N SER A 51 -17.36 -5.25 3.92
CA SER A 51 -16.62 -6.52 3.88
C SER A 51 -17.14 -7.39 2.74
N LEU A 52 -16.24 -7.88 1.90
CA LEU A 52 -16.60 -8.89 0.88
C LEU A 52 -16.65 -10.31 1.46
N LEU A 53 -16.21 -10.52 2.71
CA LEU A 53 -16.29 -11.80 3.39
C LEU A 53 -17.63 -11.95 4.14
N THR A 54 -18.01 -10.96 4.93
CA THR A 54 -19.20 -11.02 5.79
C THR A 54 -20.41 -10.31 5.20
N GLY A 55 -20.23 -9.49 4.16
CA GLY A 55 -21.28 -8.63 3.60
C GLY A 55 -21.60 -7.41 4.45
N GLN A 56 -20.90 -7.18 5.57
CA GLN A 56 -21.18 -6.05 6.44
C GLN A 56 -20.85 -4.71 5.74
N PRO A 57 -21.80 -3.77 5.63
CA PRO A 57 -21.52 -2.44 5.07
C PRO A 57 -20.69 -1.60 6.04
N TRP A 58 -19.76 -0.80 5.51
CA TRP A 58 -18.95 0.15 6.30
C TRP A 58 -19.67 1.46 6.60
N GLY A 59 -20.77 1.74 5.90
CA GLY A 59 -21.58 2.94 6.10
C GLY A 59 -20.73 4.22 5.95
N PRO A 60 -20.86 5.20 6.86
CA PRO A 60 -20.10 6.45 6.79
C PRO A 60 -18.59 6.26 6.80
N ALA A 61 -18.07 5.17 7.39
CA ALA A 61 -16.64 4.92 7.48
C ALA A 61 -16.04 4.31 6.19
N ALA A 62 -16.86 4.06 5.18
CA ALA A 62 -16.42 3.64 3.86
C ALA A 62 -15.47 4.67 3.24
N LEU A 63 -14.36 4.19 2.70
CA LEU A 63 -13.53 4.96 1.79
C LEU A 63 -14.23 5.09 0.43
N GLY A 64 -14.90 4.04 -0.03
CA GLY A 64 -15.47 3.92 -1.38
C GLY A 64 -14.62 2.99 -2.26
N PRO A 65 -13.44 3.40 -2.74
CA PRO A 65 -12.51 2.50 -3.41
C PRO A 65 -11.85 1.53 -2.42
N ARG A 66 -11.33 0.41 -2.94
CA ARG A 66 -10.65 -0.65 -2.15
C ARG A 66 -9.21 -0.31 -1.76
N HIS A 67 -8.71 0.82 -2.25
CA HIS A 67 -7.38 1.36 -1.99
C HIS A 67 -7.42 2.88 -2.29
N PRO A 68 -6.61 3.70 -1.61
CA PRO A 68 -6.56 5.13 -1.87
C PRO A 68 -5.70 5.48 -3.09
N GLU A 69 -4.70 4.66 -3.43
CA GLU A 69 -3.79 4.98 -4.53
C GLU A 69 -4.50 4.99 -5.88
N LYS A 70 -4.13 5.93 -6.75
CA LYS A 70 -4.56 5.95 -8.14
C LYS A 70 -3.63 5.09 -8.99
N SER A 71 -4.19 4.30 -9.89
CA SER A 71 -3.41 3.57 -10.89
C SER A 71 -2.60 4.54 -11.76
N TRP A 72 -1.32 4.23 -11.99
CA TRP A 72 -0.40 5.08 -12.76
C TRP A 72 0.06 4.34 -14.01
N TYR A 73 -0.31 4.87 -15.18
CA TYR A 73 -0.14 4.19 -16.48
C TYR A 73 1.00 4.77 -17.33
N LYS A 74 1.81 5.67 -16.78
CA LYS A 74 2.86 6.38 -17.56
C LYS A 74 4.22 5.64 -17.57
N GLY A 75 4.24 4.35 -17.23
CA GLY A 75 5.47 3.54 -17.17
C GLY A 75 5.98 3.11 -18.55
N ILE A 76 6.28 4.06 -19.43
CA ILE A 76 6.84 3.78 -20.76
C ILE A 76 8.36 3.63 -20.64
N ALA A 77 8.88 2.44 -20.96
CA ALA A 77 10.27 2.04 -20.78
C ALA A 77 10.94 1.76 -22.15
N PRO A 78 11.38 2.81 -22.87
CA PRO A 78 12.11 2.66 -24.12
C PRO A 78 13.53 2.14 -23.86
N ARG A 79 14.04 1.36 -24.82
CA ARG A 79 15.42 0.87 -24.88
C ARG A 79 15.92 0.98 -26.31
N LEU A 80 17.11 1.53 -26.47
CA LEU A 80 17.76 1.76 -27.76
C LEU A 80 19.23 1.34 -27.66
N GLY A 81 19.70 0.58 -28.64
CA GLY A 81 21.09 0.19 -28.80
C GLY A 81 21.55 0.43 -30.24
N ILE A 82 22.77 0.92 -30.38
CA ILE A 82 23.39 1.23 -31.66
C ILE A 82 24.75 0.54 -31.70
N ALA A 83 25.04 -0.15 -32.79
CA ALA A 83 26.37 -0.69 -33.09
C ALA A 83 26.82 -0.20 -34.46
N TYR A 84 28.00 0.42 -34.53
CA TYR A 84 28.54 0.98 -35.76
C TYR A 84 29.96 0.46 -36.01
N SER A 85 30.18 -0.14 -37.17
CA SER A 85 31.49 -0.62 -37.62
C SER A 85 32.26 0.53 -38.28
N ILE A 86 33.33 0.98 -37.61
CA ILE A 86 34.25 1.98 -38.17
C ILE A 86 35.08 1.34 -39.29
N ASN A 87 35.58 0.13 -39.04
CA ASN A 87 36.34 -0.71 -39.96
C ASN A 87 36.23 -2.19 -39.53
N ASP A 88 36.82 -3.10 -40.29
CA ASP A 88 36.74 -4.56 -40.06
C ASP A 88 37.33 -5.04 -38.72
N LYS A 89 37.96 -4.15 -37.94
CA LYS A 89 38.58 -4.43 -36.64
C LYS A 89 38.01 -3.62 -35.47
N THR A 90 37.11 -2.67 -35.71
CA THR A 90 36.67 -1.70 -34.69
C THR A 90 35.17 -1.45 -34.76
N VAL A 91 34.45 -1.64 -33.65
CA VAL A 91 33.00 -1.46 -33.59
C VAL A 91 32.61 -0.69 -32.33
N VAL A 92 32.07 0.51 -32.54
CA VAL A 92 31.51 1.32 -31.45
C VAL A 92 30.11 0.83 -31.13
N ARG A 93 29.81 0.58 -29.86
CA ARG A 93 28.47 0.21 -29.38
C ARG A 93 28.04 1.15 -28.27
N THR A 94 26.81 1.62 -28.34
CA THR A 94 26.20 2.41 -27.26
C THR A 94 24.77 1.97 -27.02
N GLY A 95 24.29 2.14 -25.79
CA GLY A 95 22.92 1.83 -25.42
C GLY A 95 22.36 2.85 -24.44
N TYR A 96 21.04 3.00 -24.44
CA TYR A 96 20.28 3.77 -23.46
C TYR A 96 18.95 3.07 -23.17
N GLY A 97 18.51 3.11 -21.91
CA GLY A 97 17.20 2.61 -21.54
C GLY A 97 16.66 3.18 -20.22
N ILE A 98 15.33 3.18 -20.11
CA ILE A 98 14.59 3.46 -18.87
C ILE A 98 14.11 2.14 -18.27
N PHE A 99 14.26 2.00 -16.95
CA PHE A 99 13.88 0.79 -16.20
C PHE A 99 13.06 1.19 -14.98
N TYR A 100 11.80 0.77 -14.93
CA TYR A 100 10.96 0.94 -13.74
C TYR A 100 11.23 -0.17 -12.72
N SER A 101 11.11 0.18 -11.44
CA SER A 101 11.07 -0.80 -10.35
C SER A 101 9.63 -1.10 -9.95
N GLN A 102 9.45 -2.01 -8.99
CA GLN A 102 8.14 -2.26 -8.39
C GLN A 102 7.58 -1.01 -7.70
N ALA A 103 6.25 -0.92 -7.62
CA ALA A 103 5.57 0.08 -6.82
C ALA A 103 5.90 -0.13 -5.34
N PHE A 104 6.26 0.95 -4.66
CA PHE A 104 6.47 0.97 -3.21
C PHE A 104 5.58 2.03 -2.61
N ILE A 105 4.69 1.61 -1.72
CA ILE A 105 3.83 2.52 -0.97
C ILE A 105 4.63 2.98 0.26
N PRO A 106 4.92 4.29 0.42
CA PRO A 106 5.71 4.79 1.55
C PRO A 106 5.07 4.41 2.89
N GLY A 107 5.89 3.96 3.84
CA GLY A 107 5.42 3.54 5.17
C GLY A 107 4.65 2.22 5.20
N TRP A 108 4.44 1.57 4.05
CA TRP A 108 3.73 0.30 3.97
C TRP A 108 4.70 -0.88 4.11
N GLY A 109 4.72 -1.50 5.29
CA GLY A 109 5.57 -2.66 5.61
C GLY A 109 5.17 -4.00 4.95
N GLY A 110 4.36 -3.97 3.89
CA GLY A 110 3.94 -5.18 3.16
C GLY A 110 2.76 -5.95 3.75
N GLY A 111 2.08 -5.42 4.79
CA GLY A 111 0.88 -6.00 5.39
C GLY A 111 -0.34 -5.07 5.30
N SER A 112 -1.55 -5.61 5.39
CA SER A 112 -2.76 -4.77 5.52
C SER A 112 -2.78 -4.08 6.87
N SER A 113 -3.10 -2.79 6.91
CA SER A 113 -3.45 -2.14 8.17
C SER A 113 -4.80 -2.68 8.63
N LEU A 114 -4.83 -3.23 9.84
CA LEU A 114 -5.95 -3.96 10.40
C LEU A 114 -6.60 -3.21 11.58
N ASP A 115 -6.31 -1.92 11.76
CA ASP A 115 -6.98 -1.11 12.79
C ASP A 115 -8.49 -1.22 12.64
N GLY A 116 -9.18 -1.46 13.75
CA GLY A 116 -10.60 -1.79 13.75
C GLY A 116 -10.91 -3.27 13.45
N PHE A 117 -10.04 -4.04 12.80
CA PHE A 117 -10.22 -5.48 12.54
C PHE A 117 -9.58 -6.40 13.57
N ASN A 118 -8.82 -5.86 14.52
CA ASN A 118 -8.22 -6.59 15.63
C ASN A 118 -8.64 -6.00 16.99
N ALA A 119 -8.64 -6.84 18.02
CA ALA A 119 -8.78 -6.43 19.42
C ALA A 119 -7.61 -6.98 20.23
N ASN A 120 -7.12 -6.20 21.19
CA ASN A 120 -6.10 -6.60 22.14
C ASN A 120 -6.64 -6.44 23.57
N PRO A 121 -7.57 -7.29 24.01
CA PRO A 121 -8.18 -7.17 25.33
C PRO A 121 -7.14 -7.45 26.41
N ALA A 122 -7.12 -6.61 27.44
CA ALA A 122 -6.23 -6.75 28.58
C ALA A 122 -7.05 -7.14 29.82
N PHE A 123 -6.66 -8.22 30.47
CA PHE A 123 -7.27 -8.69 31.72
C PHE A 123 -6.24 -8.56 32.83
N GLY A 124 -6.59 -7.78 33.86
CA GLY A 124 -5.74 -7.50 35.00
C GLY A 124 -6.36 -7.98 36.30
N SER A 125 -5.52 -8.15 37.33
CA SER A 125 -6.00 -8.39 38.69
C SER A 125 -6.82 -7.20 39.18
N SER A 126 -7.95 -7.48 39.83
CA SER A 126 -8.79 -6.45 40.45
C SER A 126 -8.19 -5.88 41.75
N ASN A 127 -7.15 -6.51 42.30
CA ASN A 127 -6.51 -6.11 43.56
C ASN A 127 -4.99 -6.20 43.50
N GLY A 128 -4.38 -5.58 42.48
CA GLY A 128 -2.92 -5.40 42.42
C GLY A 128 -2.08 -6.69 42.34
N GLY A 129 -2.67 -7.80 41.89
CA GLY A 129 -2.01 -9.11 41.76
C GLY A 129 -2.36 -10.10 42.86
N LEU A 130 -3.12 -9.69 43.89
CA LEU A 130 -3.56 -10.59 44.97
C LEU A 130 -4.65 -11.57 44.52
N THR A 131 -5.41 -11.22 43.49
CA THR A 131 -6.35 -12.10 42.79
C THR A 131 -5.87 -12.36 41.37
N ALA A 132 -6.10 -13.56 40.85
CA ALA A 132 -5.82 -13.85 39.44
C ALA A 132 -6.62 -12.92 38.52
N ALA A 133 -6.04 -12.49 37.40
CA ALA A 133 -6.74 -11.69 36.39
C ALA A 133 -7.95 -12.44 35.82
N PHE A 134 -7.80 -13.75 35.64
CA PHE A 134 -8.89 -14.70 35.39
C PHE A 134 -8.41 -16.11 35.74
N ILE A 135 -9.36 -17.01 35.96
CA ILE A 135 -9.07 -18.42 36.26
C ILE A 135 -9.07 -19.22 34.96
N LEU A 136 -7.93 -19.83 34.60
CA LEU A 136 -7.80 -20.55 33.32
C LEU A 136 -8.79 -21.71 33.18
N SER A 137 -9.14 -22.39 34.28
CA SER A 137 -10.16 -23.46 34.26
C SER A 137 -11.58 -22.94 33.97
N GLN A 138 -11.83 -21.64 34.09
CA GLN A 138 -13.08 -20.98 33.67
C GLN A 138 -13.01 -20.46 32.22
N GLY A 139 -11.87 -20.63 31.56
CA GLY A 139 -11.62 -20.18 30.18
C GLY A 139 -11.11 -18.75 30.09
N PHE A 140 -10.83 -18.33 28.86
CA PHE A 140 -10.47 -16.94 28.56
C PHE A 140 -11.71 -16.04 28.70
N PRO A 141 -11.62 -14.88 29.38
CA PRO A 141 -12.77 -13.99 29.53
C PRO A 141 -13.32 -13.54 28.17
N GLN A 142 -14.65 -13.48 28.07
CA GLN A 142 -15.36 -13.17 26.82
C GLN A 142 -16.04 -11.80 26.86
N ASP A 143 -15.86 -11.06 27.96
CA ASP A 143 -16.40 -9.73 28.25
C ASP A 143 -15.56 -8.62 27.62
N PHE A 144 -15.28 -8.74 26.32
CA PHE A 144 -14.60 -7.71 25.55
C PHE A 144 -15.33 -7.46 24.23
N ASN A 145 -15.23 -6.23 23.74
CA ASN A 145 -15.78 -5.90 22.44
C ASN A 145 -14.97 -6.63 21.36
N ARG A 146 -15.67 -7.29 20.44
CA ARG A 146 -15.06 -8.05 19.34
C ARG A 146 -15.01 -7.20 18.07
N PRO A 147 -13.94 -7.31 17.26
CA PRO A 147 -13.88 -6.64 15.98
C PRO A 147 -14.94 -7.21 15.01
N PRO A 148 -15.31 -6.46 13.95
CA PRO A 148 -14.70 -5.20 13.58
C PRO A 148 -15.30 -3.96 14.27
N PHE A 149 -14.45 -3.01 14.65
CA PHE A 149 -14.80 -1.67 15.11
C PHE A 149 -14.79 -0.72 13.89
N ILE A 150 -15.91 -0.67 13.18
CA ILE A 150 -16.05 0.18 12.00
C ILE A 150 -16.54 1.56 12.41
N ASP A 151 -15.60 2.44 12.71
CA ASP A 151 -15.87 3.80 13.17
C ASP A 151 -14.82 4.77 12.62
N SER A 152 -15.28 5.89 12.05
CA SER A 152 -14.40 6.96 11.56
C SER A 152 -13.65 7.70 12.67
N THR A 153 -14.11 7.59 13.93
CA THR A 153 -13.44 8.19 15.07
C THR A 153 -12.41 7.26 15.71
N PHE A 154 -12.26 6.02 15.23
CA PHE A 154 -11.28 5.07 15.77
C PHE A 154 -9.86 5.66 15.68
N LEU A 155 -9.08 5.54 16.77
CA LEU A 155 -7.75 6.17 16.95
C LEU A 155 -7.70 7.71 16.83
N THR A 156 -8.82 8.43 16.97
CA THR A 156 -8.78 9.91 16.99
C THR A 156 -7.92 10.41 18.14
N GLY A 157 -6.91 11.24 17.82
CA GLY A 157 -5.96 11.78 18.79
C GLY A 157 -4.89 10.78 19.26
N GLN A 158 -4.79 9.62 18.61
CA GLN A 158 -3.78 8.60 18.87
C GLN A 158 -2.87 8.45 17.64
N ASP A 159 -1.67 7.93 17.86
CA ASP A 159 -0.76 7.54 16.79
C ASP A 159 -1.16 6.17 16.20
N GLY A 160 -0.70 5.89 14.97
CA GLY A 160 -0.68 4.52 14.44
C GLY A 160 -1.49 4.30 13.16
N THR A 161 -2.37 5.22 12.77
CA THR A 161 -3.12 5.03 11.52
C THR A 161 -2.22 5.18 10.30
N LEU A 162 -2.17 4.14 9.48
CA LEU A 162 -1.37 4.15 8.26
C LEU A 162 -1.94 5.14 7.24
N TYR A 163 -1.13 6.13 6.86
CA TYR A 163 -1.43 6.99 5.72
C TYR A 163 -0.87 6.38 4.43
N ARG A 164 -1.70 6.39 3.37
CA ARG A 164 -1.35 5.87 2.04
C ARG A 164 -1.61 6.96 0.99
N PRO A 165 -0.56 7.62 0.46
CA PRO A 165 -0.71 8.72 -0.48
C PRO A 165 -1.40 8.31 -1.78
N LEU A 166 -2.21 9.20 -2.36
CA LEU A 166 -2.95 8.92 -3.59
C LEU A 166 -2.03 8.61 -4.81
N ASP A 167 -0.79 9.11 -4.80
CA ASP A 167 0.19 8.95 -5.86
C ASP A 167 1.27 7.89 -5.56
N ALA A 168 1.13 7.15 -4.46
CA ALA A 168 2.10 6.15 -4.01
C ALA A 168 2.28 4.96 -4.97
N ASN A 169 1.42 4.81 -5.98
CA ASN A 169 1.54 3.80 -7.03
C ASN A 169 2.34 4.26 -8.26
N ARG A 170 2.95 5.46 -8.21
CA ARG A 170 3.90 5.90 -9.23
C ARG A 170 5.19 5.07 -9.16
N LEU A 171 5.56 4.45 -10.27
CA LEU A 171 6.75 3.60 -10.31
C LEU A 171 8.04 4.43 -10.23
N PRO A 172 8.98 4.09 -9.35
CA PRO A 172 10.35 4.60 -9.43
C PRO A 172 11.01 4.09 -10.71
N TYR A 173 11.99 4.83 -11.23
CA TYR A 173 12.73 4.42 -12.41
C TYR A 173 14.20 4.86 -12.36
N SER A 174 15.02 4.15 -13.11
CA SER A 174 16.40 4.52 -13.42
C SER A 174 16.59 4.65 -14.92
N GLN A 175 17.53 5.51 -15.31
CA GLN A 175 17.99 5.62 -16.68
C GLN A 175 19.43 5.11 -16.73
N GLN A 176 19.75 4.27 -17.70
CA GLN A 176 21.07 3.67 -17.84
C GLN A 176 21.57 3.85 -19.27
N TRP A 177 22.88 4.05 -19.40
CA TRP A 177 23.55 4.11 -20.69
C TRP A 177 24.94 3.48 -20.60
N ASN A 178 25.47 3.06 -21.74
CA ASN A 178 26.82 2.49 -21.85
C ASN A 178 27.43 2.80 -23.22
N LEU A 179 28.77 2.81 -23.30
CA LEU A 179 29.55 3.00 -24.52
C LEU A 179 30.76 2.04 -24.53
N THR A 180 31.00 1.36 -25.64
CA THR A 180 32.18 0.50 -25.87
C THR A 180 32.74 0.68 -27.30
N VAL A 181 34.01 0.34 -27.51
CA VAL A 181 34.75 0.45 -28.78
C VAL A 181 35.49 -0.86 -29.08
#